data_AF-A0A959YRJ0-F1
#
_entry.id   AF-A0A959YRJ0-F1
#
_cell.length_a   1.000
_cell.length_b   1.000
_cell.length_c   1.000
_cell.angle_alpha   90.00
_cell.angle_beta   90.00
_cell.angle_gamma   90.00
#
_symmetry.space_group_name_H-M   'P 1'
#
loop_
_entity.id
_entity.type
_entity.pdbx_description
1 polymer ?
#
loop_
_entity_poly.entity_id
_entity_poly.type
_entity_poly.pdbx_seq_one_letter_code
_entity_poly.pdbx_strand_id
1 'polypeptide(L)'
;MNESIISFLITLGTGLLGIWKAVPVGFTLGIHPLAVYLATAAGAVLAVLIIYFFDEGIRKYILGNRVNKREKRLNRGKKILEKYGAPGLGFFGCLLMGPNMTLVVGLLIVTSRKVLLLWTIIGILVWTAVLVALAATGINLARDLSN
;
A
#
# COMPACT_ATOMS: atom_id res chain seq x y z
N MET A 1 26.97 -11.15 -8.83
CA MET A 1 25.88 -10.16 -8.68
C MET A 1 26.20 -9.34 -7.45
N ASN A 2 26.29 -8.01 -7.55
CA ASN A 2 26.74 -7.19 -6.41
C ASN A 2 25.78 -7.35 -5.22
N GLU A 3 26.32 -7.52 -4.01
CA GLU A 3 25.56 -7.62 -2.74
C GLU A 3 24.46 -6.55 -2.64
N SER A 4 24.77 -5.32 -3.05
CA SER A 4 23.82 -4.19 -3.04
C SER A 4 22.60 -4.40 -3.96
N ILE A 5 22.78 -5.06 -5.11
CA ILE A 5 21.69 -5.35 -6.05
C ILE A 5 20.77 -6.42 -5.46
N ILE A 6 21.33 -7.43 -4.81
CA ILE A 6 20.58 -8.50 -4.15
C ILE A 6 19.70 -7.90 -3.04
N SER A 7 20.28 -7.09 -2.16
CA SER A 7 19.55 -6.45 -1.07
C SER A 7 18.42 -5.54 -1.57
N PHE A 8 18.65 -4.81 -2.66
CA PHE A 8 17.62 -4.00 -3.31
C PHE A 8 16.46 -4.85 -3.83
N LEU A 9 16.75 -5.95 -4.53
CA LEU A 9 15.75 -6.86 -5.06
C LEU A 9 14.94 -7.56 -3.96
N ILE A 10 15.59 -7.97 -2.86
CA ILE A 10 14.91 -8.55 -1.69
C ILE A 10 13.97 -7.53 -1.05
N THR A 11 14.41 -6.29 -0.89
CA THR A 11 13.58 -5.20 -0.34
C THR A 11 12.39 -4.91 -1.26
N LEU A 12 12.61 -4.89 -2.57
CA LEU A 12 11.56 -4.71 -3.57
C LEU A 12 10.54 -5.84 -3.53
N GLY A 13 11.01 -7.09 -3.48
CA GLY A 13 10.16 -8.27 -3.35
C GLY A 13 9.35 -8.27 -2.05
N THR A 14 9.96 -7.84 -0.94
CA THR A 14 9.26 -7.67 0.34
C THR A 14 8.24 -6.54 0.28
N GLY A 15 8.52 -5.48 -0.50
CA GLY A 15 7.60 -4.38 -0.78
C GLY A 15 6.27 -4.85 -1.35
N LEU A 16 6.27 -5.93 -2.14
CA LEU A 16 5.04 -6.55 -2.65
C LEU A 16 4.14 -7.07 -1.52
N LEU A 17 4.72 -7.50 -0.40
CA LEU A 17 3.98 -8.01 0.77
C LEU A 17 3.49 -6.89 1.69
N GLY A 18 4.05 -5.68 1.55
CA GLY A 18 3.60 -4.48 2.27
C GLY A 18 4.74 -3.66 2.86
N ILE A 19 4.51 -2.35 2.91
CA ILE A 19 5.48 -1.33 3.34
C ILE A 19 6.01 -1.55 4.77
N TRP A 20 5.16 -2.07 5.67
CA TRP A 20 5.50 -2.34 7.07
C TRP A 20 6.61 -3.38 7.27
N LYS A 21 6.72 -4.34 6.34
CA LYS A 21 7.76 -5.39 6.39
C LYS A 21 9.00 -4.98 5.60
N ALA A 22 8.79 -4.34 4.46
CA ALA A 22 9.86 -3.99 3.53
C ALA A 22 10.81 -2.92 4.09
N VAL A 23 10.30 -1.90 4.81
CA VAL A 23 11.16 -0.86 5.37
C VAL A 23 12.16 -1.45 6.39
N PRO A 24 11.74 -2.19 7.45
CA PRO A 24 12.68 -2.84 8.36
C PRO A 24 13.69 -3.74 7.63
N VAL A 25 13.22 -4.57 6.70
CA VAL A 25 14.09 -5.47 5.93
C VAL A 25 15.15 -4.68 5.15
N GLY A 26 14.78 -3.61 4.45
CA GLY A 26 15.73 -2.78 3.71
C GLY A 26 16.79 -2.13 4.60
N PHE A 27 16.42 -1.67 5.79
CA PHE A 27 17.39 -1.14 6.75
C PHE A 27 18.28 -2.22 7.37
N THR A 28 17.75 -3.42 7.66
CA THR A 28 18.57 -4.55 8.16
C THR A 28 19.61 -5.02 7.15
N LEU A 29 19.34 -4.83 5.86
CA LEU A 29 20.26 -5.14 4.77
C LEU A 29 21.28 -4.02 4.51
N GLY A 30 21.32 -2.98 5.36
CA GLY A 30 22.32 -1.90 5.30
C GLY A 30 22.19 -0.98 4.08
N ILE A 31 21.03 -0.95 3.42
CA ILE A 31 20.83 -0.19 2.20
C ILE A 31 20.58 1.29 2.55
N HIS A 32 21.06 2.20 1.70
CA HIS A 32 20.83 3.63 1.86
C HIS A 32 19.31 3.96 1.96
N PRO A 33 18.86 4.86 2.85
CA PRO A 33 17.44 5.15 3.09
C PRO A 33 16.64 5.45 1.81
N LEU A 34 17.24 6.19 0.88
CA LEU A 34 16.61 6.49 -0.42
C LEU A 34 16.34 5.23 -1.25
N ALA A 35 17.24 4.26 -1.23
CA ALA A 35 17.06 3.01 -1.96
C ALA A 35 16.00 2.12 -1.28
N VAL A 36 15.94 2.11 0.06
CA VAL A 36 14.87 1.43 0.82
C VAL A 36 13.50 2.01 0.46
N TYR A 37 13.41 3.34 0.40
CA TYR A 37 12.20 4.04 -0.03
C TYR A 37 11.78 3.62 -1.44
N LEU A 38 12.67 3.73 -2.42
CA LEU A 38 12.37 3.42 -3.82
C LEU A 38 11.98 1.95 -4.01
N ALA A 39 12.75 1.01 -3.43
CA ALA A 39 12.46 -0.41 -3.51
C ALA A 39 11.10 -0.76 -2.90
N THR A 40 10.83 -0.24 -1.69
CA THR A 40 9.58 -0.50 -0.97
C THR A 40 8.38 0.10 -1.69
N ALA A 41 8.48 1.37 -2.10
CA ALA A 41 7.42 2.07 -2.80
C ALA A 41 7.13 1.40 -4.16
N ALA A 42 8.17 1.07 -4.93
CA ALA A 42 8.01 0.38 -6.20
C ALA A 42 7.35 -1.00 -6.02
N GLY A 43 7.83 -1.81 -5.07
CA GLY A 43 7.24 -3.11 -4.76
C GLY A 43 5.77 -2.99 -4.35
N ALA A 44 5.44 -2.08 -3.44
CA ALA A 44 4.06 -1.89 -3.00
C ALA A 44 3.15 -1.37 -4.12
N VAL A 45 3.63 -0.42 -4.94
CA VAL A 45 2.89 0.08 -6.11
C VAL A 45 2.63 -1.04 -7.12
N LEU A 46 3.63 -1.87 -7.41
CA LEU A 46 3.48 -3.02 -8.30
C LEU A 46 2.42 -4.00 -7.77
N ALA A 47 2.44 -4.32 -6.48
CA ALA A 47 1.43 -5.21 -5.88
C ALA A 47 0.01 -4.66 -6.01
N VAL A 48 -0.20 -3.37 -5.69
CA VAL A 48 -1.54 -2.77 -5.84
C VAL A 48 -1.98 -2.65 -7.29
N LEU A 49 -1.05 -2.41 -8.23
CA LEU A 49 -1.37 -2.43 -9.65
C LEU A 49 -1.81 -3.83 -10.10
N ILE A 50 -1.11 -4.88 -9.68
CA ILE A 50 -1.51 -6.27 -9.96
C ILE A 50 -2.93 -6.52 -9.41
N ILE A 51 -3.17 -6.23 -8.14
CA ILE A 51 -4.50 -6.40 -7.52
C ILE A 51 -5.59 -5.63 -8.28
N TYR A 52 -5.29 -4.40 -8.72
CA TYR A 52 -6.21 -3.57 -9.48
C TYR A 52 -6.55 -4.16 -10.86
N PHE A 53 -5.57 -4.71 -11.59
CA PHE A 53 -5.82 -5.33 -12.89
C PHE A 53 -6.61 -6.65 -12.79
N PHE A 54 -6.48 -7.37 -11.67
CA PHE A 54 -7.25 -8.59 -11.39
C PHE A 54 -8.54 -8.33 -10.60
N ASP A 55 -8.98 -7.06 -10.47
CA ASP A 55 -10.11 -6.71 -9.61
C ASP A 55 -11.43 -7.37 -10.02
N GLU A 56 -11.68 -7.52 -11.32
CA GLU A 56 -12.89 -8.16 -11.84
C GLU A 56 -12.98 -9.63 -11.42
N GLY A 57 -11.84 -10.34 -11.45
CA GLY A 57 -11.72 -11.72 -10.97
C GLY A 57 -11.98 -11.80 -9.46
N ILE A 58 -11.37 -10.91 -8.68
CA ILE A 58 -11.54 -10.84 -7.22
C ILE A 58 -13.01 -10.59 -6.85
N ARG A 59 -13.66 -9.62 -7.51
CA ARG A 59 -15.07 -9.30 -7.26
C ARG A 59 -15.99 -10.45 -7.62
N LYS A 60 -15.78 -11.09 -8.78
CA LYS A 60 -16.62 -12.22 -9.21
C LYS A 60 -16.48 -13.41 -8.26
N TYR A 61 -15.25 -13.68 -7.79
CA TYR A 61 -14.98 -14.74 -6.83
C TYR A 61 -15.61 -14.46 -5.45
N ILE A 62 -15.50 -13.24 -4.94
CA ILE A 62 -15.97 -12.88 -3.59
C ILE A 62 -17.48 -12.59 -3.55
N LEU A 63 -18.02 -11.84 -4.52
CA LEU A 63 -19.39 -11.32 -4.50
C LEU A 63 -20.37 -12.12 -5.38
N GLY A 64 -19.88 -12.95 -6.31
CA GLY A 64 -20.71 -13.73 -7.23
C GLY A 64 -21.79 -12.90 -7.95
N ASN A 65 -22.96 -13.50 -8.22
CA ASN A 65 -24.09 -12.80 -8.85
C ASN A 65 -24.79 -11.75 -7.97
N ARG A 66 -24.34 -11.49 -6.73
CA ARG A 66 -24.99 -10.54 -5.82
C ARG A 66 -24.67 -9.07 -6.12
N VAL A 67 -23.74 -8.81 -7.05
CA VAL A 67 -23.31 -7.46 -7.46
C VAL A 67 -24.50 -6.60 -7.93
N ASN A 68 -25.33 -7.14 -8.83
CA ASN A 68 -26.47 -6.42 -9.41
C ASN A 68 -27.58 -6.08 -8.40
N LYS A 69 -27.68 -6.83 -7.29
CA LYS A 69 -28.73 -6.64 -6.27
C LYS A 69 -28.34 -5.61 -5.21
N ARG A 70 -27.03 -5.47 -4.93
CA ARG A 70 -26.51 -4.52 -3.92
C ARG A 70 -26.40 -3.09 -4.47
N GLU A 71 -26.10 -2.94 -5.76
CA GLU A 71 -26.01 -1.62 -6.41
C GLU A 71 -27.32 -0.84 -6.42
N LYS A 72 -28.47 -1.53 -6.52
CA LYS A 72 -29.81 -0.92 -6.59
C LYS A 72 -30.42 -0.52 -5.24
N ARG A 73 -29.86 -0.97 -4.10
CA ARG A 73 -30.55 -0.88 -2.78
C ARG A 73 -29.98 0.17 -1.81
N LEU A 74 -28.95 0.93 -2.19
CA LEU A 74 -28.20 1.84 -1.30
C LEU A 74 -28.09 3.26 -1.90
N ASN A 75 -29.22 3.96 -2.06
CA ASN A 75 -29.26 5.26 -2.77
C ASN A 75 -28.86 6.47 -1.91
N ARG A 76 -28.91 6.41 -0.57
CA ARG A 76 -28.60 7.57 0.29
C ARG A 76 -27.17 7.59 0.84
N GLY A 77 -26.64 6.44 1.28
CA GLY A 77 -25.27 6.33 1.81
C GLY A 77 -24.16 6.35 0.74
N LYS A 78 -24.50 6.02 -0.52
CA LYS A 78 -23.52 5.96 -1.62
C LYS A 78 -22.86 7.30 -1.90
N LYS A 79 -23.59 8.41 -1.92
CA LYS A 79 -23.00 9.73 -2.26
C LYS A 79 -21.86 10.15 -1.33
N ILE A 80 -22.00 9.89 -0.02
CA ILE A 80 -20.98 10.22 0.97
C ILE A 80 -19.78 9.27 0.83
N LEU A 81 -20.06 7.98 0.65
CA LEU A 81 -19.04 6.95 0.43
C LEU A 81 -18.30 7.12 -0.91
N GLU A 82 -18.96 7.66 -1.94
CA GLU A 82 -18.35 7.99 -3.23
C GLU A 82 -17.44 9.21 -3.11
N LYS A 83 -17.84 10.23 -2.33
CA LYS A 83 -17.08 11.47 -2.16
C LYS A 83 -15.86 11.30 -1.25
N TYR A 84 -16.00 10.57 -0.13
CA TYR A 84 -14.94 10.45 0.89
C TYR A 84 -14.41 9.03 1.08
N GLY A 85 -15.14 8.01 0.62
CA GLY A 85 -14.71 6.62 0.79
C GLY A 85 -13.45 6.31 0.01
N ALA A 86 -13.38 6.64 -1.29
CA ALA A 86 -12.20 6.33 -2.10
C ALA A 86 -10.92 7.03 -1.60
N PRO A 87 -10.94 8.36 -1.34
CA PRO A 87 -9.76 9.06 -0.83
C PRO A 87 -9.38 8.63 0.58
N GLY A 88 -10.36 8.54 1.48
CA GLY A 88 -10.14 8.20 2.88
C GLY A 88 -9.64 6.76 3.04
N LEU A 89 -10.28 5.80 2.37
CA LEU A 89 -9.83 4.40 2.39
C LEU A 89 -8.46 4.28 1.74
N GLY A 90 -8.22 4.89 0.57
CA GLY A 90 -6.93 4.79 -0.10
C GLY A 90 -5.78 5.32 0.76
N PHE A 91 -5.94 6.49 1.36
CA PHE A 91 -4.87 7.13 2.12
C PHE A 91 -4.71 6.57 3.55
N PHE A 92 -5.80 6.51 4.31
CA PHE A 92 -5.76 6.05 5.72
C PHE A 92 -5.84 4.53 5.84
N GLY A 93 -6.48 3.84 4.90
CA GLY A 93 -6.46 2.38 4.88
C GLY A 93 -5.04 1.85 4.73
N CYS A 94 -4.23 2.47 3.86
CA CYS A 94 -2.83 2.08 3.67
C CYS A 94 -2.05 2.06 5.00
N LEU A 95 -2.33 3.03 5.87
CA LEU A 95 -1.74 3.09 7.20
C LEU A 95 -2.24 1.94 8.07
N LEU A 96 -3.55 1.74 8.18
CA LEU A 96 -4.14 0.80 9.13
C LEU A 96 -3.91 -0.67 8.77
N MET A 97 -4.06 -1.03 7.49
CA MET A 97 -4.06 -2.42 7.03
C MET A 97 -2.94 -2.73 6.03
N GLY A 98 -2.22 -1.70 5.56
CA GLY A 98 -1.30 -1.83 4.44
C GLY A 98 -1.97 -1.62 3.09
N PRO A 99 -1.18 -1.35 2.03
CA PRO A 99 -1.73 -0.97 0.72
C PRO A 99 -2.54 -2.06 0.03
N ASN A 100 -2.08 -3.31 0.12
CA ASN A 100 -2.70 -4.45 -0.54
C ASN A 100 -4.11 -4.72 -0.02
N MET A 101 -4.25 -4.83 1.31
CA MET A 101 -5.53 -5.07 1.96
C MET A 101 -6.49 -3.89 1.74
N THR A 102 -5.97 -2.66 1.81
CA THR A 102 -6.74 -1.44 1.53
C THR A 102 -7.34 -1.45 0.14
N LEU A 103 -6.56 -1.82 -0.87
CA LEU A 103 -7.07 -1.87 -2.22
C LEU A 103 -8.12 -2.98 -2.38
N VAL A 104 -7.88 -4.18 -1.86
CA VAL A 104 -8.87 -5.28 -1.92
C VAL A 104 -10.18 -4.87 -1.25
N VAL A 105 -10.13 -4.39 -0.01
CA VAL A 105 -11.32 -3.98 0.75
C VAL A 105 -11.99 -2.78 0.09
N GLY A 106 -11.21 -1.78 -0.31
CA GLY A 106 -11.70 -0.58 -0.98
C GLY A 106 -12.37 -0.93 -2.30
N LEU A 107 -11.85 -1.87 -3.09
CA LEU A 107 -12.50 -2.35 -4.30
C LEU A 107 -13.83 -3.04 -3.99
N LEU A 108 -14.02 -3.68 -2.84
CA LEU A 108 -15.31 -4.28 -2.49
C LEU A 108 -16.37 -3.25 -2.06
N ILE A 109 -15.93 -2.10 -1.55
CA ILE A 109 -16.79 -1.08 -0.93
C ILE A 109 -17.07 0.10 -1.88
N VAL A 110 -16.02 0.57 -2.57
CA VAL A 110 -16.00 1.83 -3.32
C VAL A 110 -16.31 1.58 -4.79
N THR A 111 -17.06 2.50 -5.38
CA THR A 111 -17.45 2.47 -6.79
C THR A 111 -16.37 3.08 -7.70
N SER A 112 -15.72 4.17 -7.24
CA SER A 112 -14.67 4.89 -7.96
C SER A 112 -13.29 4.21 -7.83
N ARG A 113 -13.12 3.08 -8.54
CA ARG A 113 -11.89 2.25 -8.53
C ARG A 113 -10.61 3.02 -8.87
N LYS A 114 -10.63 3.84 -9.92
CA LYS A 114 -9.48 4.66 -10.34
C LYS A 114 -9.06 5.66 -9.26
N VAL A 115 -10.03 6.30 -8.61
CA VAL A 115 -9.78 7.26 -7.54
C VAL A 115 -9.18 6.54 -6.33
N LEU A 116 -9.73 5.39 -5.95
CA LEU A 116 -9.16 4.56 -4.88
C LEU A 116 -7.71 4.19 -5.19
N LEU A 117 -7.42 3.68 -6.38
CA LEU A 117 -6.05 3.31 -6.77
C LEU A 117 -5.09 4.50 -6.64
N LEU A 118 -5.44 5.67 -7.19
CA LEU A 118 -4.60 6.87 -7.12
C LEU A 118 -4.32 7.28 -5.67
N TRP A 119 -5.35 7.29 -4.81
CA TRP A 119 -5.18 7.62 -3.40
C TRP A 119 -4.41 6.57 -2.61
N THR A 120 -4.54 5.29 -2.95
CA THR A 120 -3.71 4.22 -2.40
C THR A 120 -2.25 4.41 -2.80
N ILE A 121 -1.95 4.76 -4.06
CA ILE A 121 -0.58 5.04 -4.51
C ILE A 121 -0.01 6.26 -3.77
N ILE A 122 -0.78 7.35 -3.65
CA ILE A 122 -0.37 8.51 -2.86
C ILE A 122 -0.10 8.09 -1.40
N GLY A 123 -0.98 7.28 -0.81
CA GLY A 123 -0.80 6.73 0.53
C GLY A 123 0.49 5.91 0.66
N ILE A 124 0.80 5.05 -0.31
CA ILE A 124 2.06 4.29 -0.35
C ILE A 124 3.25 5.24 -0.32
N LEU A 125 3.28 6.24 -1.21
CA LEU A 125 4.42 7.15 -1.32
C LEU A 125 4.62 7.97 -0.04
N VAL A 126 3.54 8.47 0.54
CA VAL A 126 3.60 9.27 1.78
C VAL A 126 3.98 8.41 2.96
N TRP A 127 3.30 7.28 3.21
CA TRP A 127 3.57 6.46 4.39
C TRP A 127 4.91 5.74 4.30
N THR A 128 5.37 5.35 3.11
CA THR A 128 6.72 4.81 2.95
C THR A 128 7.77 5.88 3.28
N ALA A 129 7.58 7.13 2.84
CA ALA A 129 8.50 8.21 3.18
C ALA A 129 8.54 8.47 4.69
N VAL A 130 7.38 8.50 5.34
CA VAL A 130 7.26 8.65 6.80
C VAL A 130 7.98 7.51 7.52
N LEU A 131 7.75 6.25 7.15
CA LEU A 131 8.39 5.10 7.78
C LEU A 131 9.91 5.09 7.59
N VAL A 132 10.39 5.41 6.40
CA VAL A 132 11.83 5.48 6.11
C VAL A 132 12.49 6.62 6.89
N ALA A 133 11.84 7.79 6.96
CA ALA A 133 12.34 8.92 7.74
C ALA A 133 12.42 8.57 9.23
N LEU A 134 11.35 7.99 9.79
CA LEU A 134 11.31 7.53 11.18
C LEU A 134 12.35 6.46 11.48
N ALA A 135 12.55 5.50 10.58
CA ALA A 135 13.57 4.47 10.75
C ALA A 135 14.98 5.07 10.70
N ALA A 136 15.25 5.98 9.76
CA ALA A 136 16.55 6.63 9.64
C ALA A 136 16.88 7.48 10.88
N THR A 137 15.93 8.30 11.35
CA THR A 137 16.15 9.11 12.57
C THR A 137 16.22 8.25 13.83
N GLY A 138 15.41 7.21 13.93
CA GLY A 138 15.44 6.26 15.05
C GLY A 138 16.78 5.54 15.17
N ILE A 139 17.36 5.11 14.05
CA ILE A 139 18.69 4.46 14.04
C ILE A 139 19.78 5.47 14.44
N ASN A 140 19.71 6.71 13.96
CA ASN A 140 20.69 7.73 14.34
C ASN A 140 20.61 8.07 15.83
N LEU A 141 19.41 8.26 16.37
CA LEU A 141 19.20 8.50 17.79
C LEU A 141 19.71 7.33 18.66
N ALA A 142 19.47 6.09 18.24
CA ALA A 142 19.97 4.91 18.95
C ALA A 142 21.51 4.84 18.98
N ARG A 143 22.18 5.31 17.93
CA ARG A 143 23.66 5.39 17.89
C ARG A 143 24.18 6.46 18.84
N ASP A 144 23.55 7.64 18.86
CA ASP A 144 23.95 8.75 19.74
C ASP A 144 23.83 8.40 21.22
N LEU A 145 22.85 7.56 21.60
CA LEU A 145 22.68 7.08 22.98
C LEU A 145 23.67 5.97 23.38
N SER A 146 24.33 5.32 22.41
CA SER A 146 25.26 4.22 22.65
C SER A 146 26.74 4.64 22.75
N ASN A 147 27.03 5.91 22.43
CA ASN A 147 28.36 6.52 22.54
C ASN A 147 28.48 7.36 23.81
#